data_AF-A0A0K0GHT4-F1
#
_entry.id   AF-A0A0K0GHT4-F1
#
_cell.length_a   1.000
_cell.length_b   1.000
_cell.length_c   1.000
_cell.angle_alpha   90.00
_cell.angle_beta   90.00
_cell.angle_gamma   90.00
#
_symmetry.space_group_name_H-M   'P 1'
#
loop_
_entity.id
_entity.type
_entity.pdbx_description
1 polymer ?
#
loop_
_entity_poly.entity_id
_entity_poly.type
_entity_poly.pdbx_seq_one_letter_code
_entity_poly.pdbx_strand_id
1 'polypeptide(L)' 'MDFVDVYTPMLDASGQPRAELFRADRLHMTADEYAIWRKVVAPVPEER' A
#
# COMPACT_ATOMS: atom_id res chain seq x y z
N MET A 1 -10.26 16.14 8.32
CA MET A 1 -8.94 15.58 8.02
C MET A 1 -9.17 14.12 7.76
N ASP A 2 -9.03 13.71 6.51
CA ASP A 2 -9.31 12.34 6.08
C ASP A 2 -7.99 11.57 5.95
N PHE A 3 -8.04 10.27 6.23
CA PHE A 3 -6.87 9.39 6.17
C PHE A 3 -7.16 8.21 5.24
N VAL A 4 -6.13 7.79 4.51
CA VAL A 4 -6.20 6.64 3.61
C VAL A 4 -5.39 5.51 4.24
N ASP A 5 -6.05 4.39 4.51
CA ASP A 5 -5.37 3.20 4.99
C ASP A 5 -4.67 2.47 3.83
N VAL A 6 -3.38 2.73 3.71
CA VAL A 6 -2.50 2.04 2.77
C VAL A 6 -1.87 0.78 3.38
N TYR A 7 -2.02 0.55 4.68
CA TYR A 7 -1.36 -0.54 5.40
C TYR A 7 -2.16 -1.84 5.39
N THR A 8 -3.46 -1.82 5.66
CA THR A 8 -4.29 -3.04 5.62
C THR A 8 -4.18 -3.83 4.30
N PRO A 9 -4.19 -3.20 3.11
CA PRO A 9 -4.03 -3.97 1.88
C PRO A 9 -2.63 -4.59 1.74
N MET A 10 -1.61 -4.19 2.51
CA MET A 10 -0.26 -4.78 2.50
C MET A 10 -0.19 -6.17 3.14
N LEU A 11 -1.21 -6.54 3.88
CA LEU A 11 -1.17 -7.72 4.72
C LEU A 11 -1.60 -8.97 3.94
N ASP A 12 -1.00 -10.09 4.31
CA ASP A 12 -1.48 -11.40 3.91
C ASP A 12 -2.70 -11.82 4.75
N ALA A 13 -3.22 -13.02 4.48
CA ALA A 13 -4.38 -13.56 5.18
C ALA A 13 -4.13 -13.82 6.69
N SER A 14 -2.88 -13.84 7.13
CA SER A 14 -2.49 -13.97 8.54
C SER A 14 -2.28 -12.62 9.24
N GLY A 15 -2.39 -11.51 8.50
CA GLY A 15 -2.13 -10.16 9.02
C GLY A 15 -0.66 -9.77 9.00
N GLN A 16 0.20 -10.50 8.29
CA GLN A 16 1.63 -10.23 8.20
C GLN A 16 1.95 -9.45 6.91
N PRO A 17 2.95 -8.56 6.89
CA PRO A 17 3.33 -7.87 5.65
C PRO A 17 3.74 -8.85 4.56
N ARG A 18 3.14 -8.70 3.38
CA ARG A 18 3.49 -9.45 2.17
C ARG A 18 4.90 -9.08 1.70
N ALA A 19 5.86 -9.97 1.90
CA ALA A 19 7.28 -9.70 1.66
C ALA A 19 7.58 -9.42 0.18
N GLU A 20 6.81 -10.00 -0.74
CA GLU A 20 6.92 -9.83 -2.19
C GLU A 20 6.62 -8.40 -2.68
N LEU A 21 5.98 -7.58 -1.83
CA LEU A 21 5.67 -6.19 -2.12
C LEU A 21 6.85 -5.25 -1.86
N PHE A 22 7.93 -5.76 -1.27
CA PHE A 22 9.14 -5.02 -0.96
C PHE A 22 10.35 -5.59 -1.67
N ARG A 23 11.36 -4.74 -1.87
CA ARG A 23 12.71 -5.17 -2.25
C ARG A 23 13.39 -5.86 -1.06
N ALA A 24 14.59 -6.39 -1.31
CA ALA A 24 15.36 -7.14 -0.32
C ALA A 24 15.61 -6.39 1.01
N ASP A 25 15.60 -5.06 0.98
CA ASP A 25 15.77 -4.21 2.17
C ASP A 25 14.50 -4.07 3.04
N ARG A 26 13.35 -4.57 2.57
CA ARG A 26 12.04 -4.44 3.22
C ARG A 26 11.62 -3.00 3.50
N LEU A 27 12.17 -2.04 2.75
CA LEU A 27 11.85 -0.62 2.84
C LEU A 27 11.31 -0.10 1.51
N HIS A 28 11.97 -0.43 0.41
CA HIS A 28 11.56 0.05 -0.91
C HIS A 28 10.50 -0.87 -1.52
N MET A 29 9.41 -0.28 -1.96
CA MET A 29 8.30 -1.00 -2.58
C MET A 29 8.62 -1.46 -4.01
N THR A 30 7.98 -2.57 -4.42
CA THR A 30 7.98 -3.04 -5.81
C THR A 30 6.90 -2.31 -6.62
N ALA A 31 6.87 -2.55 -7.95
CA ALA A 31 5.85 -1.95 -8.81
C ALA A 31 4.42 -2.44 -8.50
N ASP A 32 4.29 -3.74 -8.16
CA ASP A 32 3.01 -4.35 -7.78
C ASP A 32 2.40 -3.66 -6.57
N GLU A 33 3.28 -3.22 -5.68
CA GLU A 33 2.88 -2.54 -4.47
C GLU A 33 2.38 -1.12 -4.73
N TYR A 34 3.08 -0.34 -5.56
CA TYR A 34 2.56 0.95 -6.04
C TYR A 34 1.21 0.82 -6.75
N ALA A 35 0.92 -0.30 -7.41
CA ALA A 35 -0.38 -0.54 -8.02
C ALA A 35 -1.51 -0.73 -6.98
N ILE A 36 -1.20 -1.31 -5.81
CA ILE A 36 -2.14 -1.42 -4.68
C ILE A 36 -2.42 -0.03 -4.11
N TRP A 37 -1.38 0.75 -3.82
CA TRP A 37 -1.54 2.12 -3.30
C TRP A 37 -2.35 2.99 -4.25
N ARG A 38 -2.08 2.91 -5.55
CA ARG A 38 -2.84 3.67 -6.54
C ARG A 38 -4.34 3.38 -6.49
N LYS A 39 -4.75 2.13 -6.24
CA LYS A 39 -6.17 1.77 -6.15
C LYS A 39 -6.86 2.37 -4.92
N VAL A 40 -6.16 2.45 -3.79
CA VAL A 40 -6.73 2.97 -2.54
C VAL A 40 -6.66 4.50 -2.45
N VAL A 41 -5.64 5.11 -3.06
CA VAL A 41 -5.46 6.58 -3.06
C VAL A 41 -6.26 7.26 -4.18
N ALA A 42 -6.41 6.66 -5.37
CA ALA A 42 -7.11 7.29 -6.49
C ALA A 42 -8.53 7.82 -6.22
N PRO A 43 -9.39 7.18 -5.40
CA PRO A 43 -10.72 7.72 -5.11
C PRO A 43 -10.72 8.88 -4.12
N VAL A 44 -9.57 9.24 -3.54
CA VAL A 44 -9.45 10.28 -2.52
C VAL A 44 -9.34 11.63 -3.24
N PRO A 45 -10.30 12.54 -3.07
CA PRO A 45 -10.25 13.84 -3.71
C PRO A 45 -9.04 14.64 -3.21
N GLU A 46 -8.31 15.29 -4.13
CA GLU A 46 -7.31 16.27 -3.74
C GLU A 46 -8.02 17.43 -3.04
N GLU A 47 -7.62 17.73 -1.79
CA GLU A 47 -8.04 18.95 -1.11
C GLU A 47 -7.65 20.15 -1.98
N ARG A 48 -8.63 20.96 -2.40
CA ARG A 48 -8.40 22.21 -3.14
C ARG A 48 -8.00 23.34 -2.22
#